data_AF-A0A8H7G2X4-F1
#
_entry.id   AF-A0A8H7G2X4-F1
#
_cell.length_a   1.000
_cell.length_b   1.000
_cell.length_c   1.000
_cell.angle_alpha   90.00
_cell.angle_beta   90.00
_cell.angle_gamma   90.00
#
_symmetry.space_group_name_H-M   'P 1'
#
loop_
_entity.id
_entity.type
_entity.pdbx_description
1 polymer ?
#
loop_
_entity_poly.entity_id
_entity_poly.type
_entity_poly.pdbx_seq_one_letter_code
_entity_poly.pdbx_strand_id
1 'polypeptide(L)'
;MVEYMEGMKSNRLEREHIVIGISRKASAIDAISNYKKCCLPWSEVMPQPADYCQFEPVKAILEFPSEVTVNVSTFRNILPQLSVCFAEWRKHLKAKIIQSLDPTAELLLESTIHLATTVFRCEQCSLLNCFENAGDSDNVVLFYPEVLNHQCFTRTLSYGGHANDVSLHLERQSTARKPWSCENLVIDENASKSMDAIVRFCNLDPDSATVADLDNVTTIWFGCPKCVEWPAHSSHARVPLYGWRAAIKHQLEKHGASPLDWLEFSGVQTHDSEALAGALSGLYGGRALDIMELACKVAEEKVWACTHCMDRPCEMAPQSKTGIEQHLSEKHNITIAAIYVDYYETKRFHVPSNRSYHANFDTFQDDYTQRLFSSL
;
A
#
# COMPACT_ATOMS: atom_id res chain seq x y z
N MET A 1 -35.50 31.13 33.59
CA MET A 1 -36.33 30.00 33.09
C MET A 1 -36.41 29.99 31.56
N VAL A 2 -36.69 31.12 30.89
CA VAL A 2 -36.72 31.21 29.41
C VAL A 2 -35.38 30.81 28.79
N GLU A 3 -34.26 31.41 29.23
CA GLU A 3 -32.91 31.07 28.74
C GLU A 3 -32.55 29.59 28.87
N TYR A 4 -32.97 28.95 29.98
CA TYR A 4 -32.77 27.51 30.17
C TYR A 4 -33.54 26.68 29.14
N MET A 5 -34.79 27.04 28.85
CA MET A 5 -35.61 26.35 27.85
C MET A 5 -35.07 26.55 26.43
N GLU A 6 -34.53 27.74 26.13
CA GLU A 6 -33.85 28.03 24.85
C GLU A 6 -32.57 27.21 24.70
N GLY A 7 -31.75 27.11 25.75
CA GLY A 7 -30.57 26.26 25.78
C GLY A 7 -30.91 24.78 25.57
N MET A 8 -31.94 24.27 26.24
CA MET A 8 -32.41 22.89 26.07
C MET A 8 -32.94 22.63 24.65
N LYS A 9 -33.66 23.59 24.06
CA LYS A 9 -34.12 23.51 22.67
C LYS A 9 -32.95 23.49 21.70
N SER A 10 -31.96 24.36 21.88
CA SER A 10 -30.74 24.40 21.06
C SER A 10 -30.00 23.06 21.12
N ASN A 11 -29.76 22.52 22.32
CA ASN A 11 -29.09 21.24 22.51
C ASN A 11 -29.87 20.07 21.86
N ARG A 12 -31.20 20.11 21.91
CA ARG A 12 -32.03 19.10 21.24
C ARG A 12 -31.88 19.18 19.72
N LEU A 13 -32.01 20.38 19.15
CA LEU A 13 -31.87 20.60 17.71
C LEU A 13 -30.48 20.21 17.21
N GLU A 14 -29.43 20.48 17.99
CA GLU A 14 -28.07 20.07 17.66
C GLU A 14 -27.92 18.54 17.62
N ARG A 15 -28.47 17.81 18.60
CA ARG A 15 -28.48 16.34 18.59
C ARG A 15 -29.27 15.77 17.42
N GLU A 16 -30.44 16.33 17.14
CA GLU A 16 -31.26 15.94 15.99
C GLU A 16 -30.50 16.18 14.68
N HIS A 17 -29.83 17.33 14.54
CA HIS A 17 -29.01 17.66 13.39
C HIS A 17 -27.82 16.69 13.22
N ILE A 18 -27.14 16.31 14.31
CA ILE A 18 -26.06 15.32 14.29
C ILE A 18 -26.58 13.95 13.82
N VAL A 19 -27.71 13.48 14.37
CA VAL A 19 -28.32 12.19 13.98
C VAL A 19 -28.75 12.19 12.52
N ILE A 20 -29.33 13.30 12.04
CA ILE A 20 -29.68 13.47 10.62
C ILE A 20 -28.41 13.45 9.76
N GLY A 21 -27.39 14.21 10.12
CA GLY A 21 -26.10 14.23 9.40
C GLY A 21 -25.48 12.84 9.29
N ILE A 22 -25.46 12.08 10.39
CA ILE A 22 -24.99 10.69 10.42
C ILE A 22 -25.77 9.80 9.45
N SER A 23 -27.11 9.89 9.47
CA SER A 23 -27.97 9.13 8.55
C SER A 23 -27.69 9.50 7.07
N ARG A 24 -27.51 10.79 6.78
CA ARG A 24 -27.21 11.27 5.42
C ARG A 24 -25.86 10.82 4.89
N LYS A 25 -24.86 10.64 5.76
CA LYS A 25 -23.54 10.10 5.38
C LYS A 25 -23.65 8.72 4.73
N ALA A 26 -24.62 7.88 5.10
CA ALA A 26 -24.83 6.60 4.41
C ALA A 26 -25.10 6.78 2.91
N SER A 27 -25.96 7.74 2.56
CA SER A 27 -26.24 8.06 1.15
C SER A 27 -25.03 8.66 0.43
N ALA A 28 -24.21 9.45 1.13
CA ALA A 28 -22.97 9.99 0.59
C ALA A 28 -21.97 8.87 0.28
N ILE A 29 -21.81 7.90 1.20
CA ILE A 29 -20.93 6.74 1.04
C ILE A 29 -21.36 5.86 -0.14
N ASP A 30 -22.66 5.61 -0.27
CA ASP A 30 -23.19 4.88 -1.43
C ASP A 30 -22.88 5.64 -2.74
N ALA A 31 -22.99 6.97 -2.75
CA ALA A 31 -22.66 7.79 -3.92
C ALA A 31 -21.18 7.69 -4.32
N ILE A 32 -20.23 7.87 -3.38
CA ILE A 32 -18.79 7.74 -3.69
C ILE A 32 -18.40 6.31 -4.05
N SER A 33 -18.94 5.30 -3.37
CA SER A 33 -18.67 3.89 -3.66
C SER A 33 -19.10 3.55 -5.10
N ASN A 34 -20.29 4.00 -5.52
CA ASN A 34 -20.77 3.82 -6.90
C ASN A 34 -19.88 4.54 -7.91
N TYR A 35 -19.46 5.78 -7.62
CA TYR A 35 -18.53 6.51 -8.48
C TYR A 35 -17.20 5.78 -8.64
N LYS A 36 -16.59 5.36 -7.52
CA LYS A 36 -15.31 4.63 -7.51
C LYS A 36 -15.38 3.32 -8.30
N LYS A 37 -16.49 2.58 -8.22
CA LYS A 37 -16.71 1.36 -9.02
C LYS A 37 -16.68 1.63 -10.51
N CYS A 38 -17.30 2.73 -10.97
CA CYS A 38 -17.28 3.14 -12.37
C CYS A 38 -15.89 3.56 -12.86
N CYS A 39 -14.95 3.85 -11.94
CA CYS A 39 -13.58 4.25 -12.26
C CYS A 39 -12.57 3.09 -12.19
N LEU A 40 -13.00 1.84 -11.95
CA LEU A 40 -12.08 0.71 -11.88
C LEU A 40 -11.52 0.32 -13.27
N PRO A 41 -10.23 -0.07 -13.36
CA PRO A 41 -9.19 0.01 -12.34
C PRO A 41 -8.73 1.45 -12.09
N TRP A 42 -8.44 1.79 -10.83
CA TRP A 42 -7.95 3.12 -10.50
C TRP A 42 -6.50 3.33 -10.96
N SER A 43 -6.27 4.45 -11.63
CA SER A 43 -4.92 4.95 -11.91
C SER A 43 -4.33 5.71 -10.72
N GLU A 44 -5.18 6.36 -9.92
CA GLU A 44 -4.80 7.28 -8.86
C GLU A 44 -5.40 6.91 -7.50
N VAL A 45 -4.82 7.49 -6.44
CA VAL A 45 -5.33 7.36 -5.09
C VAL A 45 -6.65 8.11 -4.92
N MET A 46 -7.62 7.46 -4.27
CA MET A 46 -8.97 7.98 -4.06
C MET A 46 -9.21 8.27 -2.57
N PRO A 47 -10.01 9.31 -2.22
CA PRO A 47 -10.31 9.65 -0.83
C PRO A 47 -11.13 8.56 -0.14
N GLN A 48 -10.95 8.42 1.17
CA GLN A 48 -11.78 7.56 2.00
C GLN A 48 -13.13 8.24 2.33
N PRO A 49 -14.14 7.50 2.79
CA PRO A 49 -15.44 8.05 3.21
C PRO A 49 -15.35 9.26 4.12
N ALA A 50 -14.42 9.24 5.08
CA ALA A 50 -14.22 10.33 6.02
C ALA A 50 -13.74 11.61 5.32
N ASP A 51 -12.78 11.51 4.38
CA ASP A 51 -12.31 12.65 3.57
C ASP A 51 -13.40 13.17 2.63
N TYR A 52 -14.12 12.26 1.97
CA TYR A 52 -15.18 12.62 1.03
C TYR A 52 -16.29 13.46 1.68
N CYS A 53 -16.68 13.11 2.92
CA CYS A 53 -17.67 13.87 3.67
C CYS A 53 -17.19 15.28 4.06
N GLN A 54 -15.88 15.58 3.94
CA GLN A 54 -15.32 16.91 4.19
C GLN A 54 -15.23 17.78 2.93
N PHE A 55 -15.55 17.26 1.75
CA PHE A 55 -15.54 18.09 0.55
C PHE A 55 -16.69 19.09 0.62
N GLU A 56 -16.40 20.37 0.35
CA GLU A 56 -17.39 21.45 0.45
C GLU A 56 -18.70 21.17 -0.29
N PRO A 57 -18.71 20.67 -1.56
CA PRO A 57 -19.95 20.32 -2.24
C PRO A 57 -20.74 19.19 -1.56
N VAL A 58 -20.06 18.25 -0.91
CA VAL A 58 -20.67 17.12 -0.19
C VAL A 58 -21.23 17.60 1.15
N LYS A 59 -20.43 18.36 1.89
CA LYS A 59 -20.79 18.95 3.18
C LYS A 59 -22.02 19.84 3.08
N ALA A 60 -22.10 20.68 2.04
CA ALA A 60 -23.27 21.51 1.75
C ALA A 60 -24.57 20.68 1.60
N ILE A 61 -24.50 19.49 1.00
CA ILE A 61 -25.65 18.58 0.87
C ILE A 61 -25.98 17.92 2.22
N LEU A 62 -24.97 17.51 2.97
CA LEU A 62 -25.15 16.89 4.29
C LEU A 62 -25.81 17.85 5.30
N GLU A 63 -25.55 19.15 5.17
CA GLU A 63 -26.05 20.24 6.02
C GLU A 63 -27.40 20.84 5.54
N PHE A 64 -28.09 20.23 4.58
CA PHE A 64 -29.43 20.68 4.18
C PHE A 64 -30.42 20.74 5.37
N PRO A 65 -31.46 21.58 5.31
CA PRO A 65 -32.50 21.61 6.34
C PRO A 65 -33.09 20.23 6.65
N SER A 66 -33.55 20.01 7.88
CA SER A 66 -34.07 18.71 8.36
C SER A 66 -35.22 18.15 7.53
N GLU A 67 -35.99 19.02 6.89
CA GLU A 67 -37.16 18.68 6.08
C GLU A 67 -36.77 18.09 4.71
N VAL A 68 -35.53 18.33 4.28
CA VAL A 68 -35.02 17.85 2.99
C VAL A 68 -34.52 16.42 3.14
N THR A 69 -35.18 15.50 2.46
CA THR A 69 -34.72 14.12 2.35
C THR A 69 -33.50 14.07 1.43
N VAL A 70 -32.36 13.66 1.99
CA VAL A 70 -31.11 13.45 1.24
C VAL A 70 -30.97 11.96 0.96
N ASN A 71 -30.79 11.61 -0.30
CA ASN A 71 -30.54 10.25 -0.76
C ASN A 71 -29.41 10.25 -1.81
N VAL A 72 -29.06 9.08 -2.35
CA VAL A 72 -27.97 8.95 -3.34
C VAL A 72 -28.15 9.87 -4.56
N SER A 73 -29.39 10.07 -5.02
CA SER A 73 -29.67 10.94 -6.18
C SER A 73 -29.40 12.42 -5.91
N THR A 74 -29.45 12.86 -4.66
CA THR A 74 -29.10 14.24 -4.26
C THR A 74 -27.66 14.58 -4.61
N PHE A 75 -26.76 13.57 -4.64
CA PHE A 75 -25.36 13.74 -4.99
C PHE A 75 -25.09 13.70 -6.51
N ARG A 76 -26.11 13.47 -7.37
CA ARG A 76 -25.91 13.35 -8.82
C ARG A 76 -25.21 14.57 -9.43
N ASN A 77 -25.53 15.76 -8.95
CA ASN A 77 -24.99 17.02 -9.49
C ASN A 77 -23.52 17.26 -9.13
N ILE A 78 -23.02 16.59 -8.09
CA ILE A 78 -21.61 16.69 -7.69
C ILE A 78 -20.73 15.63 -8.36
N LEU A 79 -21.31 14.53 -8.86
CA LEU A 79 -20.54 13.44 -9.51
C LEU A 79 -19.60 13.94 -10.63
N PRO A 80 -20.03 14.84 -11.55
CA PRO A 80 -19.14 15.36 -12.58
C PRO A 80 -17.97 16.20 -12.04
N GLN A 81 -18.07 16.69 -10.81
CA GLN A 81 -17.06 17.53 -10.16
C GLN A 81 -16.08 16.71 -9.33
N LEU A 82 -16.35 15.42 -9.06
CA LEU A 82 -15.54 14.61 -8.15
C LEU A 82 -14.11 14.41 -8.63
N SER A 83 -13.86 14.31 -9.93
CA SER A 83 -12.50 14.23 -10.46
C SER A 83 -11.66 15.46 -10.09
N VAL A 84 -12.25 16.65 -10.15
CA VAL A 84 -11.60 17.90 -9.74
C VAL A 84 -11.39 17.92 -8.23
N CYS A 85 -12.42 17.61 -7.44
CA CYS A 85 -12.29 17.54 -5.98
C CYS A 85 -11.20 16.54 -5.53
N PHE A 86 -11.08 15.40 -6.22
CA PHE A 86 -10.08 14.39 -5.90
C PHE A 86 -8.66 14.86 -6.24
N ALA A 87 -8.50 15.57 -7.37
CA ALA A 87 -7.22 16.17 -7.73
C ALA A 87 -6.80 17.26 -6.74
N GLU A 88 -7.73 18.14 -6.33
CA GLU A 88 -7.49 19.16 -5.31
C GLU A 88 -7.16 18.55 -3.96
N TRP A 89 -7.88 17.50 -3.55
CA TRP A 89 -7.58 16.75 -2.34
C TRP A 89 -6.17 16.15 -2.37
N ARG A 90 -5.76 15.49 -3.46
CA ARG A 90 -4.39 14.98 -3.60
C ARG A 90 -3.35 16.08 -3.55
N LYS A 91 -3.60 17.21 -4.22
CA LYS A 91 -2.72 18.40 -4.18
C LYS A 91 -2.58 18.92 -2.74
N HIS A 92 -3.68 18.96 -1.99
CA HIS A 92 -3.67 19.36 -0.57
C HIS A 92 -2.87 18.39 0.29
N LEU A 93 -3.06 17.07 0.12
CA LEU A 93 -2.28 16.07 0.84
C LEU A 93 -0.79 16.18 0.51
N LYS A 94 -0.46 16.41 -0.76
CA LYS A 94 0.91 16.64 -1.22
C LYS A 94 1.55 17.84 -0.52
N ALA A 95 0.84 18.97 -0.47
CA ALA A 95 1.30 20.16 0.23
C ALA A 95 1.52 19.91 1.73
N LYS A 96 0.61 19.15 2.38
CA LYS A 96 0.78 18.74 3.78
C LYS A 96 2.01 17.87 4.01
N ILE A 97 2.28 16.91 3.11
CA ILE A 97 3.49 16.09 3.18
C ILE A 97 4.70 17.01 3.09
N ILE A 98 4.82 17.84 2.05
CA ILE A 98 5.96 18.75 1.87
C ILE A 98 6.17 19.64 3.10
N GLN A 99 5.09 20.24 3.63
CA GLN A 99 5.14 21.07 4.84
C GLN A 99 5.63 20.30 6.07
N SER A 100 5.28 19.02 6.19
CA SER A 100 5.75 18.16 7.29
C SER A 100 7.22 17.77 7.17
N LEU A 101 7.77 17.73 5.95
CA LEU A 101 9.17 17.38 5.70
C LEU A 101 10.11 18.53 6.04
N ASP A 102 9.75 19.73 5.62
CA ASP A 102 10.49 20.94 5.95
C ASP A 102 9.51 22.13 6.00
N PRO A 103 9.14 22.58 7.21
CA PRO A 103 8.26 23.74 7.39
C PRO A 103 8.83 25.04 6.81
N THR A 104 10.14 25.10 6.57
CA THR A 104 10.86 26.28 6.10
C THR A 104 11.13 26.26 4.60
N ALA A 105 11.07 25.08 3.97
CA ALA A 105 11.23 24.96 2.53
C ALA A 105 9.94 25.33 1.81
N GLU A 106 9.71 26.63 1.68
CA GLU A 106 8.71 27.21 0.77
C GLU A 106 8.96 26.79 -0.71
N LEU A 107 10.16 26.27 -1.00
CA LEU A 107 10.64 25.85 -2.31
C LEU A 107 11.07 24.38 -2.38
N LEU A 108 10.75 23.52 -1.39
CA LEU A 108 10.98 22.08 -1.58
C LEU A 108 10.21 21.68 -2.84
N LEU A 109 10.97 21.35 -3.88
CA LEU A 109 10.39 21.22 -5.21
C LEU A 109 9.44 20.04 -5.16
N GLU A 110 8.25 20.23 -5.70
CA GLU A 110 7.19 19.24 -5.79
C GLU A 110 7.68 17.86 -6.32
N SER A 111 8.79 17.86 -7.07
CA SER A 111 9.51 16.70 -7.57
C SER A 111 10.20 15.86 -6.50
N THR A 112 10.63 16.45 -5.39
CA THR A 112 11.45 15.77 -4.37
C THR A 112 10.73 14.56 -3.80
N ILE A 113 9.44 14.68 -3.49
CA ILE A 113 8.68 13.57 -2.92
C ILE A 113 8.43 12.42 -3.90
N HIS A 114 8.66 12.64 -5.20
CA HIS A 114 8.56 11.60 -6.24
C HIS A 114 9.89 10.86 -6.46
N LEU A 115 11.00 11.37 -5.93
CA LEU A 115 12.30 10.72 -6.06
C LEU A 115 12.28 9.36 -5.38
N ALA A 116 12.94 8.38 -6.00
CA ALA A 116 13.12 7.04 -5.43
C ALA A 116 13.91 7.06 -4.11
N THR A 117 14.71 8.11 -3.90
CA THR A 117 15.47 8.34 -2.67
C THR A 117 14.65 8.98 -1.56
N THR A 118 13.47 9.54 -1.85
CA THR A 118 12.57 10.07 -0.81
C THR A 118 11.72 8.95 -0.26
N VAL A 119 12.23 8.33 0.79
CA VAL A 119 11.60 7.18 1.43
C VAL A 119 10.87 7.61 2.69
N PHE A 120 9.63 7.16 2.83
CA PHE A 120 8.82 7.42 4.01
C PHE A 120 8.68 6.18 4.87
N ARG A 121 8.43 6.40 6.16
CA ARG A 121 7.97 5.38 7.10
C ARG A 121 6.81 5.90 7.95
N CYS A 122 6.02 4.97 8.47
CA CYS A 122 4.97 5.29 9.44
C CYS A 122 5.42 4.94 10.86
N GLU A 123 5.44 5.92 11.77
CA GLU A 123 5.85 5.72 13.17
C GLU A 123 4.86 4.85 13.97
N GLN A 124 3.60 4.77 13.53
CA GLN A 124 2.63 3.88 14.19
C GLN A 124 2.89 2.41 13.91
N CYS A 125 3.37 2.07 12.70
CA CYS A 125 3.64 0.67 12.36
C CYS A 125 4.90 0.11 13.01
N SER A 126 5.79 0.94 13.55
CA SER A 126 6.87 0.48 14.41
C SER A 126 6.43 0.18 15.85
N LEU A 127 5.33 0.77 16.32
CA LEU A 127 4.88 0.64 17.71
C LEU A 127 3.78 -0.39 17.91
N LEU A 128 2.93 -0.52 16.90
CA LEU A 128 1.74 -1.34 16.93
C LEU A 128 1.82 -2.22 15.70
N ASN A 129 1.83 -3.55 15.88
CA ASN A 129 1.65 -4.51 14.79
C ASN A 129 0.40 -4.11 13.99
N CYS A 130 0.60 -3.35 12.91
CA CYS A 130 -0.47 -2.74 12.14
C CYS A 130 -1.39 -3.84 11.61
N PHE A 131 -2.54 -4.00 12.27
CA PHE A 131 -3.73 -4.79 11.92
C PHE A 131 -3.52 -6.24 11.44
N GLU A 132 -3.81 -7.19 12.35
CA GLU A 132 -4.30 -8.58 12.21
C GLU A 132 -3.69 -9.56 11.18
N ASN A 133 -2.79 -9.16 10.31
CA ASN A 133 -2.01 -10.05 9.43
C ASN A 133 -0.50 -9.96 9.73
N ALA A 134 -0.14 -9.63 10.98
CA ALA A 134 1.21 -9.40 11.47
C ALA A 134 2.06 -10.68 11.57
N GLY A 135 2.33 -11.30 10.42
CA GLY A 135 3.47 -12.20 10.24
C GLY A 135 4.72 -11.49 9.71
N ASP A 136 4.62 -10.20 9.37
CA ASP A 136 5.66 -9.43 8.69
C ASP A 136 5.74 -8.00 9.26
N SER A 137 5.74 -7.92 10.60
CA SER A 137 6.05 -6.69 11.31
C SER A 137 7.55 -6.44 11.18
N ASP A 138 7.94 -5.48 10.35
CA ASP A 138 8.87 -4.41 10.71
C ASP A 138 9.16 -3.57 9.46
N ASN A 139 9.02 -2.24 9.60
CA ASN A 139 9.50 -1.25 8.63
C ASN A 139 8.96 -1.37 7.19
N VAL A 140 7.64 -1.23 7.03
CA VAL A 140 7.07 -1.01 5.70
C VAL A 140 7.61 0.30 5.13
N VAL A 141 8.49 0.16 4.14
CA VAL A 141 9.01 1.24 3.31
C VAL A 141 7.86 1.80 2.48
N LEU A 142 7.64 3.11 2.54
CA LEU A 142 6.57 3.79 1.81
C LEU A 142 7.15 4.76 0.79
N PHE A 143 6.58 4.78 -0.39
CA PHE A 143 6.93 5.71 -1.46
C PHE A 143 5.72 6.56 -1.87
N TYR A 144 5.94 7.68 -2.57
CA TYR A 144 4.84 8.41 -3.20
C TYR A 144 4.43 7.74 -4.53
N PRO A 145 3.13 7.62 -4.87
CA PRO A 145 1.94 8.07 -4.13
C PRO A 145 1.40 7.05 -3.13
N GLU A 146 2.06 5.91 -2.94
CA GLU A 146 1.61 4.78 -2.11
C GLU A 146 1.32 5.19 -0.67
N VAL A 147 2.12 6.12 -0.13
CA VAL A 147 1.95 6.75 1.17
C VAL A 147 0.53 7.27 1.40
N LEU A 148 -0.15 7.75 0.36
CA LEU A 148 -1.50 8.30 0.46
C LEU A 148 -2.56 7.22 0.78
N ASN A 149 -2.27 5.95 0.49
CA ASN A 149 -3.16 4.80 0.75
C ASN A 149 -2.83 4.06 2.06
N HIS A 150 -1.81 4.48 2.80
CA HIS A 150 -1.39 3.79 4.01
C HIS A 150 -2.46 3.90 5.12
N GLN A 151 -2.79 2.77 5.75
CA GLN A 151 -3.97 2.67 6.63
C GLN A 151 -3.86 3.53 7.88
N CYS A 152 -2.68 3.70 8.49
CA CYS A 152 -2.52 4.54 9.69
C CYS A 152 -2.85 6.01 9.46
N PHE A 153 -2.82 6.47 8.20
CA PHE A 153 -3.19 7.84 7.85
C PHE A 153 -4.68 8.00 7.64
N THR A 154 -5.40 6.92 7.34
CA THR A 154 -6.85 6.92 7.05
C THR A 154 -7.69 6.20 8.09
N ARG A 155 -7.05 5.58 9.09
CA ARG A 155 -7.69 4.80 10.15
C ARG A 155 -7.05 5.09 11.50
N THR A 156 -7.83 4.95 12.55
CA THR A 156 -7.38 5.05 13.94
C THR A 156 -7.82 3.82 14.72
N LEU A 157 -7.05 3.41 15.71
CA LEU A 157 -7.54 2.50 16.74
C LEU A 157 -8.70 3.20 17.47
N SER A 158 -9.83 2.51 17.60
CA SER A 158 -11.02 3.06 18.25
C SER A 158 -11.68 1.96 19.08
N TYR A 159 -11.57 2.09 20.40
CA TYR A 159 -12.26 1.23 21.35
C TYR A 159 -13.65 1.81 21.65
N GLY A 160 -14.61 1.55 20.76
CA GLY A 160 -16.05 1.83 20.98
C GLY A 160 -16.42 3.32 21.05
N GLY A 161 -16.74 3.92 19.90
CA GLY A 161 -17.24 5.31 19.85
C GLY A 161 -17.95 5.71 18.57
N HIS A 162 -17.87 4.92 17.51
CA HIS A 162 -18.31 5.34 16.17
C HIS A 162 -19.34 4.43 15.51
N ALA A 163 -19.93 3.45 16.22
CA ALA A 163 -20.82 2.46 15.61
C ALA A 163 -21.99 3.06 14.80
N ASN A 164 -22.43 4.27 15.15
CA ASN A 164 -23.54 4.94 14.47
C ASN A 164 -23.10 5.70 13.20
N ASP A 165 -21.84 6.13 13.09
CA ASP A 165 -21.36 6.90 11.94
C ASP A 165 -20.69 5.97 10.91
N VAL A 166 -21.44 5.57 9.89
CA VAL A 166 -20.98 4.69 8.83
C VAL A 166 -19.77 5.22 8.04
N SER A 167 -19.51 6.54 8.05
CA SER A 167 -18.31 7.11 7.41
C SER A 167 -17.04 6.83 8.19
N LEU A 168 -17.17 6.51 9.47
CA LEU A 168 -16.07 6.22 10.40
C LEU A 168 -16.08 4.74 10.80
N HIS A 169 -17.23 4.09 10.88
CA HIS A 169 -17.37 2.75 11.43
C HIS A 169 -16.85 1.64 10.50
N LEU A 170 -16.18 0.66 11.11
CA LEU A 170 -15.80 -0.62 10.51
C LEU A 170 -16.21 -1.74 11.48
N GLU A 171 -17.06 -2.67 11.03
CA GLU A 171 -17.74 -3.67 11.89
C GLU A 171 -16.78 -4.71 12.48
N ARG A 172 -15.77 -5.10 11.70
CA ARG A 172 -14.90 -6.25 12.01
C ARG A 172 -13.51 -5.84 12.45
N GLN A 173 -13.30 -4.56 12.74
CA GLN A 173 -11.98 -4.02 13.02
C GLN A 173 -12.02 -3.24 14.32
N SER A 174 -10.98 -3.35 15.13
CA SER A 174 -10.71 -2.47 16.28
C SER A 174 -10.36 -1.02 15.85
N THR A 175 -10.79 -0.63 14.65
CA THR A 175 -10.47 0.63 13.99
C THR A 175 -11.69 1.38 13.53
N ALA A 176 -11.55 2.69 13.44
CA ALA A 176 -12.44 3.54 12.70
C ALA A 176 -11.68 4.21 11.55
N ARG A 177 -12.37 4.55 10.46
CA ARG A 177 -11.86 5.49 9.47
C ARG A 177 -11.71 6.87 10.10
N LYS A 178 -10.77 7.65 9.59
CA LYS A 178 -10.59 9.07 9.87
C LYS A 178 -10.22 9.79 8.58
N PRO A 179 -10.39 11.13 8.51
CA PRO A 179 -9.78 11.91 7.44
C PRO A 179 -8.27 11.67 7.39
N TRP A 180 -7.69 11.76 6.19
CA TRP A 180 -6.27 11.53 5.99
C TRP A 180 -5.42 12.51 6.82
N SER A 181 -4.40 11.98 7.52
CA SER A 181 -3.45 12.79 8.30
C SER A 181 -2.01 12.28 8.14
N CYS A 182 -1.05 13.21 8.07
CA CYS A 182 0.39 12.94 8.01
C CYS A 182 1.07 12.94 9.39
N GLU A 183 0.32 12.97 10.50
CA GLU A 183 0.88 13.08 11.87
C GLU A 183 1.95 12.05 12.23
N ASN A 184 1.93 10.86 11.62
CA ASN A 184 2.87 9.78 11.91
C ASN A 184 3.74 9.44 10.69
N LEU A 185 3.80 10.34 9.71
CA LEU A 185 4.59 10.19 8.50
C LEU A 185 5.92 10.91 8.67
N VAL A 186 7.01 10.19 8.51
CA VAL A 186 8.37 10.76 8.59
C VAL A 186 9.23 10.26 7.44
N ILE A 187 10.25 11.02 7.04
CA ILE A 187 11.30 10.53 6.14
C ILE A 187 12.11 9.48 6.88
N ASP A 188 12.34 8.34 6.25
CA ASP A 188 13.28 7.35 6.71
C ASP A 188 14.65 7.65 6.09
N GLU A 189 15.50 8.38 6.80
CA GLU A 189 16.84 8.75 6.32
C GLU A 189 17.72 7.52 6.03
N ASN A 190 17.54 6.44 6.79
CA ASN A 190 18.34 5.22 6.64
C ASN A 190 17.91 4.46 5.38
N ALA A 191 16.61 4.34 5.16
CA ALA A 191 16.07 3.78 3.93
C ALA A 191 16.39 4.68 2.72
N SER A 192 16.37 6.01 2.87
CA SER A 192 16.73 6.97 1.83
C SER A 192 18.20 6.79 1.38
N LYS A 193 19.14 6.61 2.32
CA LYS A 193 20.54 6.31 2.02
C LYS A 193 20.72 4.95 1.32
N SER A 194 19.97 3.94 1.75
CA SER A 194 19.99 2.63 1.11
C SER A 194 19.40 2.67 -0.31
N MET A 195 18.36 3.49 -0.51
CA MET A 195 17.77 3.73 -1.82
C MET A 195 18.70 4.51 -2.75
N ASP A 196 19.48 5.48 -2.26
CA ASP A 196 20.52 6.15 -3.06
C ASP A 196 21.49 5.13 -3.67
N ALA A 197 21.96 4.16 -2.86
CA ALA A 197 22.82 3.09 -3.34
C ALA A 197 22.13 2.19 -4.38
N ILE A 198 20.86 1.81 -4.16
CA ILE A 198 20.06 1.02 -5.12
C ILE A 198 19.86 1.77 -6.44
N VAL A 199 19.57 3.07 -6.38
CA VAL A 199 19.36 3.91 -7.57
C VAL A 199 20.65 4.02 -8.38
N ARG A 200 21.79 4.29 -7.73
CA ARG A 200 23.11 4.31 -8.38
C ARG A 200 23.45 2.95 -8.99
N PHE A 201 23.13 1.87 -8.29
CA PHE A 201 23.35 0.51 -8.76
C PHE A 201 22.58 0.19 -10.04
N CYS A 202 21.36 0.72 -10.18
CA CYS A 202 20.59 0.67 -11.42
C CYS A 202 21.10 1.61 -12.53
N ASN A 203 22.25 2.27 -12.34
CA ASN A 203 22.79 3.31 -13.23
C ASN A 203 21.83 4.50 -13.44
N LEU A 204 21.02 4.81 -12.44
CA LEU A 204 20.13 5.98 -12.43
C LEU A 204 20.75 7.09 -11.55
N ASP A 205 20.31 8.33 -11.78
CA ASP A 205 20.75 9.49 -11.00
C ASP A 205 19.86 9.69 -9.76
N PRO A 206 20.39 9.61 -8.53
CA PRO A 206 19.61 9.75 -7.29
C PRO A 206 18.87 11.07 -7.11
N ASP A 207 19.33 12.14 -7.77
CA ASP A 207 18.74 13.48 -7.66
C ASP A 207 17.54 13.68 -8.59
N SER A 208 17.32 12.76 -9.55
CA SER A 208 16.25 12.86 -10.55
C SER A 208 15.41 11.60 -10.73
N ALA A 209 15.93 10.43 -10.35
CA ALA A 209 15.26 9.15 -10.54
C ALA A 209 14.03 9.03 -9.63
N THR A 210 12.92 8.62 -10.23
CA THR A 210 11.65 8.37 -9.55
C THR A 210 11.44 6.88 -9.28
N VAL A 211 10.47 6.57 -8.43
CA VAL A 211 10.03 5.18 -8.19
C VAL A 211 9.58 4.51 -9.49
N ALA A 212 8.91 5.26 -10.37
CA ALA A 212 8.48 4.75 -11.67
C ALA A 212 9.66 4.39 -12.57
N ASP A 213 10.78 5.13 -12.49
CA ASP A 213 11.98 4.80 -13.23
C ASP A 213 12.56 3.46 -12.76
N LEU A 214 12.62 3.22 -11.45
CA LEU A 214 13.03 1.92 -10.90
C LEU A 214 12.06 0.78 -11.26
N ASP A 215 10.76 1.05 -11.30
CA ASP A 215 9.76 0.06 -11.72
C ASP A 215 9.93 -0.39 -13.17
N ASN A 216 10.47 0.49 -14.02
CA ASN A 216 10.79 0.17 -15.39
C ASN A 216 12.09 -0.64 -15.53
N VAL A 217 12.96 -0.66 -14.51
CA VAL A 217 14.18 -1.49 -14.45
C VAL A 217 13.83 -2.92 -14.04
N THR A 218 13.20 -3.65 -14.96
CA THR A 218 12.76 -5.05 -14.73
C THR A 218 13.85 -6.09 -14.96
N THR A 219 15.01 -5.70 -15.48
CA THR A 219 16.05 -6.61 -15.94
C THR A 219 17.17 -6.87 -14.92
N ILE A 220 17.19 -6.12 -13.82
CA ILE A 220 18.24 -6.19 -12.80
C ILE A 220 17.70 -6.90 -11.55
N TRP A 221 18.41 -7.94 -11.12
CA TRP A 221 18.20 -8.60 -9.84
C TRP A 221 19.34 -8.28 -8.88
N PHE A 222 18.99 -8.08 -7.61
CA PHE A 222 19.90 -7.70 -6.54
C PHE A 222 20.25 -8.93 -5.72
N GLY A 223 21.50 -9.39 -5.78
CA GLY A 223 21.99 -10.46 -4.92
C GLY A 223 22.59 -9.92 -3.63
N CYS A 224 22.16 -10.43 -2.47
CA CYS A 224 22.73 -10.01 -1.19
C CYS A 224 24.04 -10.77 -0.91
N PRO A 225 25.21 -10.10 -0.86
CA PRO A 225 26.49 -10.75 -0.59
C PRO A 225 26.66 -11.20 0.86
N LYS A 226 25.90 -10.63 1.81
CA LYS A 226 25.98 -10.99 3.23
C LYS A 226 25.09 -12.17 3.61
N CYS A 227 24.16 -12.55 2.74
CA CYS A 227 23.24 -13.68 2.95
C CYS A 227 23.58 -14.88 2.06
N VAL A 228 24.84 -14.98 1.64
CA VAL A 228 25.33 -16.09 0.83
C VAL A 228 25.40 -17.35 1.70
N GLU A 229 24.73 -18.40 1.27
CA GLU A 229 24.77 -19.70 1.91
C GLU A 229 25.77 -20.63 1.20
N TRP A 230 26.54 -21.38 1.99
CA TRP A 230 27.49 -22.37 1.51
C TRP A 230 27.06 -23.76 2.00
N PRO A 231 26.27 -24.51 1.22
CA PRO A 231 25.85 -25.85 1.60
C PRO A 231 27.06 -26.74 1.88
N ALA A 232 26.99 -27.51 2.98
CA ALA A 232 28.07 -28.42 3.34
C ALA A 232 28.40 -29.38 2.18
N HIS A 233 29.68 -29.52 1.88
CA HIS A 233 30.20 -30.37 0.79
C HIS A 233 29.82 -29.96 -0.63
N SER A 234 29.33 -28.72 -0.82
CA SER A 234 29.08 -28.15 -2.14
C SER A 234 30.21 -27.21 -2.54
N SER A 235 30.63 -27.26 -3.81
CA SER A 235 31.41 -26.18 -4.42
C SER A 235 30.57 -24.96 -4.78
N HIS A 236 29.25 -25.06 -4.59
CA HIS A 236 28.31 -24.04 -5.00
C HIS A 236 27.91 -23.11 -3.87
N ALA A 237 27.99 -21.79 -4.12
CA ALA A 237 27.41 -20.77 -3.26
C ALA A 237 25.96 -20.50 -3.67
N ARG A 238 25.07 -20.24 -2.70
CA ARG A 238 23.68 -19.84 -2.90
C ARG A 238 23.50 -18.40 -2.49
N VAL A 239 23.18 -17.53 -3.45
CA VAL A 239 22.99 -16.09 -3.21
C VAL A 239 21.51 -15.76 -3.32
N PRO A 240 20.89 -15.16 -2.29
CA PRO A 240 19.51 -14.76 -2.41
C PRO A 240 19.35 -13.55 -3.33
N LEU A 241 18.42 -13.61 -4.27
CA LEU A 241 18.10 -12.56 -5.24
C LEU A 241 16.77 -11.88 -4.93
N TYR A 242 16.73 -10.57 -5.21
CA TYR A 242 15.60 -9.70 -4.94
C TYR A 242 15.36 -8.72 -6.10
N GLY A 243 14.09 -8.37 -6.36
CA GLY A 243 13.78 -7.13 -7.07
C GLY A 243 14.02 -5.92 -6.17
N TRP A 244 14.15 -4.71 -6.72
CA TRP A 244 14.59 -3.53 -5.96
C TRP A 244 13.76 -3.23 -4.69
N ARG A 245 12.42 -3.39 -4.73
CA ARG A 245 11.54 -3.23 -3.56
C ARG A 245 11.81 -4.27 -2.47
N ALA A 246 12.05 -5.51 -2.85
CA ALA A 246 12.38 -6.57 -1.91
C ALA A 246 13.81 -6.41 -1.38
N ALA A 247 14.73 -5.88 -2.20
CA ALA A 247 16.10 -5.60 -1.82
C ALA A 247 16.17 -4.54 -0.71
N ILE A 248 15.48 -3.41 -0.86
CA ILE A 248 15.45 -2.37 0.20
C ILE A 248 14.81 -2.88 1.50
N LYS A 249 13.73 -3.67 1.41
CA LYS A 249 13.12 -4.29 2.59
C LYS A 249 14.09 -5.23 3.28
N HIS A 250 14.68 -6.17 2.53
CA HIS A 250 15.67 -7.12 3.03
C HIS A 250 16.85 -6.41 3.70
N GLN A 251 17.36 -5.37 3.06
CA GLN A 251 18.43 -4.53 3.57
C GLN A 251 18.11 -3.96 4.95
N LEU A 252 16.96 -3.31 5.10
CA LEU A 252 16.56 -2.68 6.36
C LEU A 252 16.32 -3.71 7.46
N GLU A 253 15.72 -4.86 7.13
CA GLU A 253 15.40 -5.91 8.11
C GLU A 253 16.62 -6.74 8.56
N LYS A 254 17.54 -7.06 7.64
CA LYS A 254 18.64 -8.00 7.90
C LYS A 254 19.99 -7.32 8.10
N HIS A 255 20.17 -6.11 7.58
CA HIS A 255 21.47 -5.43 7.56
C HIS A 255 21.42 -4.00 8.10
N GLY A 256 20.23 -3.48 8.39
CA GLY A 256 20.04 -2.14 8.95
C GLY A 256 20.35 -1.03 7.94
N ALA A 257 20.94 0.06 8.43
CA ALA A 257 21.08 1.31 7.67
C ALA A 257 22.32 1.38 6.77
N SER A 258 23.27 0.44 6.88
CA SER A 258 24.55 0.52 6.15
C SER A 258 24.38 -0.06 4.74
N PRO A 259 24.51 0.73 3.66
CA PRO A 259 24.31 0.25 2.29
C PRO A 259 25.11 -1.00 1.98
N LEU A 260 24.54 -1.91 1.18
CA LEU A 260 25.25 -3.07 0.65
C LEU A 260 25.80 -2.78 -0.73
N ASP A 261 26.95 -3.37 -0.99
CA ASP A 261 27.48 -3.55 -2.34
C ASP A 261 26.74 -4.72 -2.98
N TRP A 262 25.55 -4.45 -3.51
CA TRP A 262 24.72 -5.47 -4.15
C TRP A 262 25.45 -6.15 -5.30
N LEU A 263 25.13 -7.42 -5.53
CA LEU A 263 25.63 -8.17 -6.67
C LEU A 263 24.64 -8.05 -7.83
N GLU A 264 25.13 -7.64 -9.01
CA GLU A 264 24.30 -7.43 -10.19
C GLU A 264 24.05 -8.74 -10.91
N PHE A 265 22.78 -9.03 -11.12
CA PHE A 265 22.33 -10.13 -11.96
C PHE A 265 21.44 -9.58 -13.06
N SER A 266 22.08 -9.09 -14.11
CA SER A 266 21.40 -8.67 -15.34
C SER A 266 21.30 -9.82 -16.32
N GLY A 267 20.18 -9.89 -17.03
CA GLY A 267 20.05 -10.82 -18.16
C GLY A 267 20.19 -12.29 -17.76
N VAL A 268 19.65 -12.68 -16.60
CA VAL A 268 19.27 -14.08 -16.33
C VAL A 268 18.30 -14.45 -17.44
N GLN A 269 18.85 -14.88 -18.58
CA GLN A 269 18.09 -15.51 -19.62
C GLN A 269 17.45 -16.70 -18.91
N THR A 270 16.14 -16.81 -19.02
CA THR A 270 15.36 -17.96 -18.58
C THR A 270 15.85 -19.31 -19.15
N HIS A 271 16.96 -19.31 -19.91
CA HIS A 271 17.71 -20.46 -20.40
C HIS A 271 18.61 -21.13 -19.35
N ASP A 272 19.05 -20.44 -18.28
CA ASP A 272 19.65 -21.10 -17.10
C ASP A 272 18.58 -21.41 -16.04
N SER A 273 17.43 -21.91 -16.50
CA SER A 273 16.36 -22.38 -15.63
C SER A 273 16.83 -23.51 -14.70
N GLU A 274 17.93 -24.19 -15.01
CA GLU A 274 18.55 -25.20 -14.15
C GLU A 274 19.22 -24.59 -12.91
N ALA A 275 19.73 -23.37 -12.95
CA ALA A 275 20.31 -22.71 -11.78
C ALA A 275 19.24 -22.24 -10.78
N LEU A 276 18.08 -21.80 -11.28
CA LEU A 276 16.88 -21.49 -10.49
C LEU A 276 16.11 -22.76 -10.06
N ALA A 277 16.12 -23.84 -10.86
CA ALA A 277 15.50 -25.13 -10.51
C ALA A 277 16.35 -25.97 -9.54
N GLY A 278 17.68 -25.87 -9.59
CA GLY A 278 18.61 -26.56 -8.68
C GLY A 278 18.49 -26.11 -7.23
N ALA A 279 17.98 -24.90 -6.98
CA ALA A 279 17.61 -24.44 -5.64
C ALA A 279 16.40 -25.21 -5.06
N LEU A 280 15.58 -25.84 -5.91
CA LEU A 280 14.35 -26.57 -5.52
C LEU A 280 14.52 -28.09 -5.48
N SER A 281 15.53 -28.67 -6.15
CA SER A 281 15.84 -30.11 -6.09
C SER A 281 16.43 -30.60 -4.77
N GLY A 282 16.69 -29.71 -3.80
CA GLY A 282 17.06 -30.08 -2.43
C GLY A 282 15.89 -30.57 -1.56
N LEU A 283 14.65 -30.44 -2.04
CA LEU A 283 13.47 -31.03 -1.41
C LEU A 283 13.12 -32.32 -2.14
N TYR A 284 13.41 -33.46 -1.50
CA TYR A 284 13.08 -34.78 -2.00
C TYR A 284 11.59 -34.90 -2.37
N GLY A 285 11.30 -35.06 -3.68
CA GLY A 285 10.07 -35.66 -4.20
C GLY A 285 8.94 -34.70 -4.60
N GLY A 286 9.06 -34.02 -5.75
CA GLY A 286 7.93 -33.32 -6.38
C GLY A 286 8.26 -32.83 -7.80
N ARG A 287 7.35 -33.07 -8.75
CA ARG A 287 7.49 -32.90 -10.21
C ARG A 287 8.03 -31.53 -10.64
N ALA A 288 9.12 -31.53 -11.43
CA ALA A 288 9.89 -30.34 -11.83
C ALA A 288 9.29 -29.49 -12.98
N LEU A 289 8.26 -29.97 -13.70
CA LEU A 289 7.74 -29.27 -14.89
C LEU A 289 6.62 -28.26 -14.60
N ASP A 290 5.97 -28.32 -13.45
CA ASP A 290 4.92 -27.35 -13.05
C ASP A 290 5.47 -26.11 -12.28
N ILE A 291 6.78 -26.06 -12.03
CA ILE A 291 7.42 -25.11 -11.09
C ILE A 291 8.16 -23.97 -11.81
N MET A 292 8.59 -24.17 -13.06
CA MET A 292 9.25 -23.13 -13.86
C MET A 292 8.29 -22.01 -14.28
N GLU A 293 7.02 -22.37 -14.52
CA GLU A 293 5.95 -21.38 -14.68
C GLU A 293 5.69 -20.62 -13.38
N LEU A 294 6.07 -21.17 -12.21
CA LEU A 294 5.92 -20.55 -10.88
C LEU A 294 7.06 -19.58 -10.53
N ALA A 295 8.29 -19.83 -11.01
CA ALA A 295 9.47 -19.00 -10.68
C ALA A 295 9.48 -17.65 -11.43
N CYS A 296 8.90 -17.60 -12.64
CA CYS A 296 8.61 -16.34 -13.35
C CYS A 296 7.19 -15.79 -13.05
N LYS A 297 6.26 -16.62 -12.52
CA LYS A 297 4.97 -16.16 -11.95
C LYS A 297 5.03 -15.95 -10.44
N VAL A 298 6.16 -15.52 -9.89
CA VAL A 298 6.11 -14.69 -8.68
C VAL A 298 5.75 -13.28 -9.13
N ALA A 299 4.64 -13.19 -9.87
CA ALA A 299 3.86 -11.98 -9.92
C ALA A 299 3.60 -11.64 -8.46
N GLU A 300 3.99 -10.44 -8.05
CA GLU A 300 3.50 -9.77 -6.85
C GLU A 300 2.12 -10.35 -6.54
N GLU A 301 2.01 -11.15 -5.46
CA GLU A 301 0.82 -11.95 -5.26
C GLU A 301 -0.34 -10.98 -5.13
N LYS A 302 -1.10 -10.87 -6.23
CA LYS A 302 -2.07 -9.79 -6.39
C LYS A 302 -3.02 -9.87 -5.22
N VAL A 303 -3.08 -8.79 -4.47
CA VAL A 303 -4.02 -8.67 -3.36
C VAL A 303 -5.30 -8.03 -3.88
N TRP A 304 -6.42 -8.67 -3.58
CA TRP A 304 -7.72 -8.34 -4.13
C TRP A 304 -8.63 -7.79 -3.04
N ALA A 305 -9.43 -6.78 -3.39
CA ALA A 305 -10.47 -6.23 -2.53
C ALA A 305 -11.85 -6.41 -3.16
N CYS A 306 -12.87 -6.52 -2.31
CA CYS A 306 -14.26 -6.69 -2.71
C CYS A 306 -14.86 -5.34 -3.11
N THR A 307 -15.45 -5.23 -4.30
CA THR A 307 -16.15 -4.00 -4.72
C THR A 307 -17.43 -3.80 -3.92
N HIS A 308 -18.08 -4.88 -3.47
CA HIS A 308 -19.34 -4.82 -2.73
C HIS A 308 -19.18 -4.29 -1.31
N CYS A 309 -18.03 -4.56 -0.67
CA CYS A 309 -17.69 -4.07 0.66
C CYS A 309 -16.94 -2.72 0.65
N MET A 310 -16.54 -2.21 -0.52
CA MET A 310 -15.78 -0.97 -0.66
C MET A 310 -16.49 0.20 0.05
N ASP A 311 -15.75 0.90 0.91
CA ASP A 311 -16.21 2.06 1.69
C ASP A 311 -17.33 1.78 2.70
N ARG A 312 -17.77 0.53 2.86
CA ARG A 312 -18.85 0.14 3.78
C ARG A 312 -18.31 -0.30 5.15
N PRO A 313 -19.13 -0.31 6.22
CA PRO A 313 -18.69 -0.84 7.52
C PRO A 313 -18.16 -2.29 7.47
N CYS A 314 -18.67 -3.11 6.55
CA CYS A 314 -18.21 -4.47 6.32
C CYS A 314 -16.95 -4.58 5.43
N GLU A 315 -16.28 -3.46 5.12
CA GLU A 315 -15.01 -3.45 4.37
C GLU A 315 -13.97 -4.36 5.05
N MET A 316 -13.43 -5.29 4.27
CA MET A 316 -12.39 -6.20 4.72
C MET A 316 -11.02 -5.77 4.17
N ALA A 317 -9.95 -6.23 4.82
CA ALA A 317 -8.61 -6.10 4.28
C ALA A 317 -8.51 -6.83 2.92
N PRO A 318 -7.65 -6.37 1.99
CA PRO A 318 -7.36 -7.12 0.77
C PRO A 318 -6.84 -8.53 1.09
N GLN A 319 -7.19 -9.50 0.26
CA GLN A 319 -6.87 -10.93 0.45
C GLN A 319 -6.30 -11.55 -0.83
N SER A 320 -5.84 -12.80 -0.74
CA SER A 320 -5.49 -13.57 -1.94
C SER A 320 -6.72 -13.77 -2.84
N LYS A 321 -6.50 -14.16 -4.10
CA LYS A 321 -7.60 -14.39 -5.06
C LYS A 321 -8.61 -15.43 -4.54
N THR A 322 -8.12 -16.55 -4.00
CA THR A 322 -8.99 -17.58 -3.41
C THR A 322 -9.76 -17.05 -2.19
N GLY A 323 -9.10 -16.24 -1.35
CA GLY A 323 -9.76 -15.61 -0.20
C GLY A 323 -10.89 -14.68 -0.61
N ILE A 324 -10.68 -13.85 -1.65
CA ILE A 324 -11.71 -12.93 -2.11
C ILE A 324 -12.87 -13.65 -2.81
N GLU A 325 -12.60 -14.71 -3.58
CA GLU A 325 -13.63 -15.55 -4.21
C GLU A 325 -14.49 -16.25 -3.16
N GLN A 326 -13.87 -16.80 -2.11
CA GLN A 326 -14.59 -17.38 -0.97
C GLN A 326 -15.46 -16.33 -0.28
N HIS A 327 -14.91 -15.14 -0.01
CA HIS A 327 -15.67 -14.04 0.60
C HIS A 327 -16.90 -13.66 -0.24
N LEU A 328 -16.75 -13.53 -1.56
CA LEU A 328 -17.85 -13.19 -2.48
C LEU A 328 -18.95 -14.26 -2.46
N SER A 329 -18.58 -15.53 -2.43
CA SER A 329 -19.54 -16.64 -2.29
C SER A 329 -20.28 -16.58 -0.95
N GLU A 330 -19.57 -16.43 0.16
CA GLU A 330 -20.16 -16.50 1.52
C GLU A 330 -20.94 -15.26 1.93
N LYS A 331 -20.51 -14.06 1.50
CA LYS A 331 -21.07 -12.78 1.96
C LYS A 331 -21.97 -12.11 0.94
N HIS A 332 -21.79 -12.42 -0.34
CA HIS A 332 -22.54 -11.79 -1.43
C HIS A 332 -23.31 -12.79 -2.29
N ASN A 333 -23.21 -14.11 -2.04
CA ASN A 333 -23.82 -15.17 -2.84
C ASN A 333 -23.40 -15.12 -4.32
N ILE A 334 -22.18 -14.67 -4.59
CA ILE A 334 -21.63 -14.57 -5.96
C ILE A 334 -20.72 -15.77 -6.20
N THR A 335 -21.17 -16.70 -7.05
CA THR A 335 -20.44 -17.93 -7.37
C THR A 335 -19.51 -17.80 -8.58
N ILE A 336 -19.80 -16.88 -9.48
CA ILE A 336 -18.98 -16.56 -10.66
C ILE A 336 -18.66 -15.07 -10.60
N ALA A 337 -17.51 -14.76 -10.00
CA ALA A 337 -17.09 -13.38 -9.78
C ALA A 337 -16.32 -12.82 -10.98
N ALA A 338 -16.61 -11.57 -11.36
CA ALA A 338 -15.92 -10.85 -12.42
C ALA A 338 -14.94 -9.80 -11.87
N ILE A 339 -13.74 -9.75 -12.45
CA ILE A 339 -12.72 -8.74 -12.12
C ILE A 339 -13.21 -7.35 -12.54
N TYR A 340 -12.99 -6.36 -11.68
CA TYR A 340 -13.47 -4.97 -11.77
C TYR A 340 -14.99 -4.79 -11.69
N VAL A 341 -15.74 -5.87 -11.46
CA VAL A 341 -17.18 -5.84 -11.16
C VAL A 341 -17.41 -6.21 -9.70
N ASP A 342 -16.92 -7.38 -9.27
CA ASP A 342 -17.16 -7.93 -7.93
C ASP A 342 -15.94 -7.81 -7.02
N TYR A 343 -14.75 -7.83 -7.61
CA TYR A 343 -13.48 -7.63 -6.91
C TYR A 343 -12.47 -6.96 -7.83
N TYR A 344 -11.48 -6.31 -7.25
CA TYR A 344 -10.46 -5.57 -7.99
C TYR A 344 -9.09 -5.74 -7.31
N GLU A 345 -8.06 -5.66 -8.14
CA GLU A 345 -6.67 -5.68 -7.67
C GLU A 345 -6.38 -4.37 -6.96
N THR A 346 -5.91 -4.46 -5.71
CA THR A 346 -5.41 -3.31 -4.99
C THR A 346 -3.93 -3.19 -5.25
N LYS A 347 -3.45 -2.03 -5.68
CA LYS A 347 -2.01 -1.73 -5.76
C LYS A 347 -1.39 -1.56 -4.37
N ARG A 348 -1.86 -2.29 -3.35
CA ARG A 348 -1.10 -2.38 -2.12
C ARG A 348 0.16 -3.13 -2.48
N PHE A 349 1.29 -2.46 -2.37
CA PHE A 349 2.59 -3.07 -2.36
C PHE A 349 2.69 -3.86 -1.05
N HIS A 350 2.01 -5.00 -1.03
CA HIS A 350 2.50 -6.07 -0.20
C HIS A 350 3.79 -6.49 -0.91
N VAL A 351 4.93 -6.05 -0.40
CA VAL A 351 6.17 -6.75 -0.70
C VAL A 351 5.88 -8.19 -0.28
N PRO A 352 5.89 -9.17 -1.20
CA PRO A 352 5.59 -10.56 -0.86
C PRO A 352 6.46 -10.94 0.35
N SER A 353 5.89 -11.66 1.30
CA SER A 353 6.60 -12.06 2.52
C SER A 353 7.91 -12.76 2.17
N ASN A 354 9.05 -12.13 2.47
CA ASN A 354 10.42 -12.68 2.49
C ASN A 354 10.80 -13.78 1.46
N ARG A 355 10.19 -13.84 0.28
CA ARG A 355 10.52 -14.84 -0.73
C ARG A 355 11.74 -14.36 -1.49
N SER A 356 12.92 -14.74 -1.00
CA SER A 356 14.16 -14.68 -1.76
C SER A 356 14.18 -15.82 -2.78
N TYR A 357 14.62 -15.51 -3.99
CA TYR A 357 15.10 -16.53 -4.91
C TYR A 357 16.54 -16.84 -4.57
N HIS A 358 17.08 -17.96 -5.04
CA HIS A 358 18.51 -18.24 -4.87
C HIS A 358 19.12 -18.52 -6.23
N ALA A 359 20.25 -17.90 -6.52
CA ALA A 359 21.13 -18.30 -7.61
C ALA A 359 22.24 -19.19 -7.05
N ASN A 360 22.56 -20.29 -7.76
CA ASN A 360 23.66 -21.20 -7.43
C ASN A 360 24.88 -20.86 -8.29
N PHE A 361 26.06 -20.75 -7.69
CA PHE A 361 27.32 -20.44 -8.39
C PHE A 361 28.36 -21.52 -8.15
N ASP A 362 28.94 -22.11 -9.20
CA ASP A 362 30.12 -22.98 -9.04
C ASP A 362 31.40 -22.15 -8.85
N THR A 363 31.96 -22.23 -7.65
CA THR A 363 33.16 -21.45 -7.30
C THR A 363 34.44 -21.98 -7.94
N PHE A 364 34.44 -23.18 -8.53
CA PHE A 364 35.64 -23.74 -9.17
C PHE A 364 35.74 -23.41 -10.67
N GLN A 365 34.65 -23.04 -11.33
CA GLN A 365 34.65 -22.86 -12.78
C GLN A 365 34.69 -21.41 -13.25
N ASP A 366 34.37 -20.45 -12.38
CA ASP A 366 34.23 -19.06 -12.79
C ASP A 366 35.21 -18.13 -12.04
N ASP A 367 36.23 -17.66 -12.77
CA ASP A 367 37.22 -16.66 -12.32
C ASP A 367 36.55 -15.35 -11.85
N TYR A 368 35.39 -14.98 -12.41
CA TYR A 368 34.64 -13.81 -11.96
C TYR A 368 34.06 -14.06 -10.58
N THR A 369 33.43 -15.22 -10.39
CA THR A 369 32.83 -15.62 -9.13
C THR A 369 33.87 -15.79 -8.01
N GLN A 370 35.06 -16.34 -8.32
CA GLN A 370 36.16 -16.39 -7.35
C GLN A 370 36.62 -15.00 -6.90
N ARG A 371 36.72 -14.04 -7.81
CA ARG A 371 37.09 -12.66 -7.45
C ARG A 371 36.02 -11.99 -6.60
N LEU A 372 34.76 -12.16 -6.99
CA LEU A 372 33.59 -11.60 -6.28
C LEU A 372 33.53 -12.07 -4.82
N PHE A 373 33.77 -13.37 -4.58
CA PHE A 373 33.75 -13.95 -3.23
C PHE A 373 35.07 -13.82 -2.47
N SER A 374 36.21 -13.62 -3.13
CA SER A 374 37.50 -13.42 -2.44
C SER A 374 37.64 -12.07 -1.74
N SER A 375 36.81 -11.09 -2.11
CA SER A 375 36.74 -9.76 -1.48
C SER A 375 35.71 -9.65 -0.35
N LEU A 376 34.88 -10.69 -0.17
CA LEU A 376 33.91 -10.81 0.93
C LEU A 376 34.55 -11.58 2.10
#